data_AF-A0A4D9D2T1-F1
#
_entry.id   AF-A0A4D9D2T1-F1
#
_cell.length_a   1.000
_cell.length_b   1.000
_cell.length_c   1.000
_cell.angle_alpha   90.00
_cell.angle_beta   90.00
_cell.angle_gamma   90.00
#
_symmetry.space_group_name_H-M   'P 1'
#
loop_
_entity.id
_entity.type
_entity.pdbx_description
1 polymer ?
#
loop_
_entity_poly.entity_id
_entity_poly.type
_entity_poly.pdbx_seq_one_letter_code
_entity_poly.pdbx_strand_id
1 'polypeptide(L)'
;MKFLVFLVVATATIAHAFVLPRPPSAATSSLPISPALYAAMENDTPSTDDSQATPPPSKKAFKGFGEKPQKREPPPKTKGQVEREKYASAYDSLASKGVPEYAVYIREREGGEKDWKFVGSMAVPRNAKIDQAIYENEPNLIKGAYKLHPKLVGKEKESFVYGFNLKKFPDEPIKLAVKPAEGSGNKNPVIGWLENVMNPLDASNVRG
;
A
#
# COMPACT_ATOMS: atom_id res chain seq x y z
N MET A 1 -5.17 -23.61 61.15
CA MET A 1 -6.10 -22.51 60.83
C MET A 1 -6.56 -22.69 59.39
N LYS A 2 -7.88 -22.85 59.23
CA LYS A 2 -8.75 -22.75 58.03
C LYS A 2 -8.14 -23.06 56.64
N PHE A 3 -8.48 -24.26 56.15
CA PHE A 3 -8.53 -24.63 54.74
C PHE A 3 -9.55 -23.73 54.00
N LEU A 4 -9.19 -23.27 52.80
CA LEU A 4 -10.17 -22.80 51.82
C LEU A 4 -9.91 -23.49 50.48
N VAL A 5 -10.75 -24.48 50.25
CA VAL A 5 -10.98 -25.21 49.01
C VAL A 5 -11.68 -24.27 48.03
N PHE A 6 -11.15 -24.11 46.83
CA PHE A 6 -11.94 -23.67 45.67
C PHE A 6 -11.77 -24.66 44.53
N LEU A 7 -12.72 -25.59 44.55
CA LEU A 7 -13.46 -26.19 43.44
C LEU A 7 -12.90 -25.98 42.02
N VAL A 8 -12.34 -27.06 41.48
CA VAL A 8 -12.21 -27.33 40.05
C VAL A 8 -13.61 -27.50 39.45
N VAL A 9 -13.98 -26.66 38.48
CA VAL A 9 -15.08 -26.96 37.55
C VAL A 9 -14.48 -27.21 36.18
N ALA A 10 -14.17 -28.48 35.94
CA ALA A 10 -14.02 -29.01 34.59
C ALA A 10 -15.43 -29.18 34.00
N THR A 11 -15.72 -28.52 32.88
CA THR A 11 -16.86 -28.88 32.03
C THR A 11 -16.40 -29.04 30.59
N ALA A 12 -17.03 -30.03 29.96
CA ALA A 12 -16.57 -30.78 28.82
C ALA A 12 -16.53 -30.01 27.49
N THR A 13 -15.55 -30.41 26.70
CA THR A 13 -15.53 -30.52 25.24
C THR A 13 -16.91 -30.71 24.61
N ILE A 14 -17.26 -29.86 23.63
CA ILE A 14 -18.22 -30.21 22.59
C ILE A 14 -17.60 -29.86 21.24
N ALA A 15 -17.06 -30.87 20.58
CA ALA A 15 -16.69 -30.83 19.18
C ALA A 15 -17.97 -30.95 18.34
N HIS A 16 -18.40 -29.87 17.69
CA HIS A 16 -19.34 -29.96 16.58
C HIS A 16 -18.56 -29.95 15.27
N ALA A 17 -18.34 -31.16 14.74
CA ALA A 17 -17.93 -31.37 13.36
C ALA A 17 -19.07 -30.92 12.44
N PHE A 18 -18.95 -29.72 11.87
CA PHE A 18 -19.84 -29.26 10.81
C PHE A 18 -19.31 -29.75 9.47
N VAL A 19 -20.04 -30.73 8.93
CA VAL A 19 -19.83 -31.36 7.63
C VAL A 19 -20.07 -30.35 6.51
N LEU A 20 -19.10 -30.24 5.60
CA LEU A 20 -19.17 -29.47 4.36
C LEU A 20 -20.18 -30.07 3.37
N PRO A 21 -21.07 -29.28 2.74
CA PRO A 21 -21.61 -29.62 1.43
C PRO A 21 -20.69 -29.11 0.30
N ARG A 22 -20.31 -30.05 -0.56
CA ARG A 22 -19.56 -29.90 -1.82
C ARG A 22 -20.28 -28.94 -2.81
N PRO A 23 -19.54 -28.19 -3.64
CA PRO A 23 -20.09 -27.16 -4.54
C PRO A 23 -20.87 -27.71 -5.74
N PRO A 24 -21.88 -26.98 -6.26
CA PRO A 24 -22.38 -27.19 -7.61
C PRO A 24 -21.44 -26.58 -8.66
N SER A 25 -21.25 -27.38 -9.70
CA SER A 25 -20.44 -27.22 -10.90
C SER A 25 -20.99 -26.16 -11.86
N ALA A 26 -20.05 -25.47 -12.53
CA ALA A 26 -20.09 -24.90 -13.87
C ALA A 26 -21.30 -24.05 -14.33
N ALA A 27 -21.03 -22.77 -14.62
CA ALA A 27 -21.62 -22.07 -15.76
C ALA A 27 -20.60 -21.06 -16.31
N THR A 28 -19.84 -21.51 -17.30
CA THR A 28 -19.00 -20.69 -18.18
C THR A 28 -19.90 -19.75 -18.98
N SER A 29 -19.82 -18.44 -18.71
CA SER A 29 -20.40 -17.41 -19.57
C SER A 29 -19.25 -16.73 -20.33
N SER A 30 -18.98 -17.24 -21.53
CA SER A 30 -18.07 -16.66 -22.50
C SER A 30 -18.76 -15.49 -23.20
N LEU A 31 -18.29 -14.26 -22.96
CA LEU A 31 -18.62 -13.13 -23.83
C LEU A 31 -17.63 -13.08 -24.99
N PRO A 32 -18.09 -13.03 -26.26
CA PRO A 32 -17.20 -12.86 -27.40
C PRO A 32 -16.73 -11.40 -27.47
N ILE A 33 -15.45 -11.17 -27.25
CA ILE A 33 -14.81 -9.90 -27.61
C ILE A 33 -14.32 -10.05 -29.05
N SER A 34 -15.02 -9.38 -29.96
CA SER A 34 -14.76 -9.33 -31.40
C SER A 34 -13.34 -8.85 -31.73
N PRO A 35 -12.63 -9.49 -32.68
CA PRO A 35 -11.36 -8.99 -33.21
C PRO A 35 -11.63 -8.10 -34.41
N ALA A 36 -11.82 -6.80 -34.19
CA ALA A 36 -11.97 -5.84 -35.28
C ALA A 36 -11.46 -4.46 -34.87
N LEU A 37 -10.14 -4.31 -34.82
CA LEU A 37 -9.41 -3.07 -35.09
C LEU A 37 -7.90 -3.35 -35.05
N TYR A 38 -7.46 -4.17 -36.01
CA TYR A 38 -6.07 -4.28 -36.43
C TYR A 38 -6.08 -4.08 -37.95
N ALA A 39 -5.90 -2.83 -38.38
CA ALA A 39 -5.49 -2.49 -39.75
C ALA A 39 -5.32 -0.96 -39.84
N ALA A 40 -4.28 -0.55 -40.57
CA ALA A 40 -3.93 0.81 -40.98
C ALA A 40 -3.20 1.60 -39.86
N MET A 41 -1.94 2.02 -39.99
CA MET A 41 -1.15 2.30 -41.19
C MET A 41 0.33 2.05 -40.91
N GLU A 42 0.91 1.20 -41.76
CA GLU A 42 2.32 1.15 -42.09
C GLU A 42 2.71 2.38 -42.91
N ASN A 43 3.97 2.78 -42.74
CA ASN A 43 4.87 3.42 -43.70
C ASN A 43 4.44 4.77 -44.30
N ASP A 44 5.20 5.81 -43.97
CA ASP A 44 5.86 6.60 -45.01
C ASP A 44 7.02 7.42 -44.42
N THR A 45 8.23 7.00 -44.76
CA THR A 45 9.43 7.84 -44.82
C THR A 45 9.28 8.84 -45.96
N PRO A 46 9.79 10.08 -45.84
CA PRO A 46 10.13 10.87 -47.01
C PRO A 46 11.63 11.10 -47.10
N SER A 47 12.16 10.49 -48.16
CA SER A 47 13.44 10.71 -48.82
C SER A 47 13.63 12.17 -49.24
N THR A 48 14.90 12.57 -49.26
CA THR A 48 15.46 13.75 -49.92
C THR A 48 15.29 13.65 -51.45
N ASP A 49 14.80 14.69 -52.12
CA ASP A 49 15.37 15.19 -53.39
C ASP A 49 14.86 16.61 -53.76
N ASP A 50 15.72 17.34 -54.45
CA ASP A 50 15.67 18.74 -54.89
C ASP A 50 14.61 19.03 -55.98
N SER A 51 14.06 20.26 -55.99
CA SER A 51 13.88 21.11 -57.18
C SER A 51 13.09 22.41 -56.90
N GLN A 52 13.27 23.36 -57.80
CA GLN A 52 13.37 24.80 -57.56
C GLN A 52 12.13 25.60 -58.04
N ALA A 53 12.02 26.83 -57.51
CA ALA A 53 11.31 28.03 -58.04
C ALA A 53 9.78 28.20 -57.85
N THR A 54 9.40 29.11 -56.93
CA THR A 54 8.77 30.43 -57.18
C THR A 54 8.28 31.03 -55.85
N PRO A 55 8.42 32.35 -55.58
CA PRO A 55 7.98 32.94 -54.32
C PRO A 55 6.55 33.52 -54.44
N PRO A 56 5.57 33.07 -53.64
CA PRO A 56 4.34 33.82 -53.43
C PRO A 56 4.33 34.49 -52.05
N PRO A 57 3.46 35.50 -51.86
CA PRO A 57 3.79 36.76 -51.22
C PRO A 57 3.80 36.68 -49.69
N SER A 58 4.52 37.64 -49.10
CA SER A 58 4.59 37.95 -47.68
C SER A 58 3.26 37.76 -46.95
N LYS A 59 3.06 36.59 -46.33
CA LYS A 59 2.04 36.43 -45.31
C LYS A 59 2.57 37.11 -44.05
N LYS A 60 2.01 38.30 -43.78
CA LYS A 60 2.14 39.02 -42.51
C LYS A 60 2.13 38.00 -41.37
N ALA A 61 3.23 37.93 -40.61
CA ALA A 61 3.33 37.08 -39.44
C ALA A 61 2.18 37.42 -38.49
N PHE A 62 1.16 36.57 -38.46
CA PHE A 62 0.13 36.67 -37.44
C PHE A 62 0.83 36.34 -36.13
N LYS A 63 0.87 37.31 -35.21
CA LYS A 63 1.39 37.15 -33.85
C LYS A 63 0.44 36.21 -33.10
N GLY A 64 0.52 34.92 -33.41
CA GLY A 64 -0.29 33.88 -32.79
C GLY A 64 0.31 33.50 -31.44
N PHE A 65 -0.48 33.75 -30.39
CA PHE A 65 -0.26 33.38 -28.98
C PHE A 65 1.04 33.90 -28.36
N GLY A 66 0.91 34.55 -27.21
CA GLY A 66 2.02 35.20 -26.49
C GLY A 66 3.25 34.29 -26.32
N GLU A 67 4.40 34.94 -26.11
CA GLU A 67 5.71 34.29 -25.89
C GLU A 67 5.57 32.98 -25.12
N LYS A 68 6.12 31.91 -25.69
CA LYS A 68 6.15 30.58 -25.09
C LYS A 68 6.67 30.74 -23.67
N PRO A 69 5.86 30.49 -22.62
CA PRO A 69 6.26 30.77 -21.26
C PRO A 69 7.59 30.06 -21.00
N GLN A 70 8.58 30.82 -20.54
CA GLN A 70 9.88 30.28 -20.16
C GLN A 70 9.63 29.06 -19.28
N LYS A 71 10.24 27.93 -19.66
CA LYS A 71 10.10 26.66 -18.95
C LYS A 71 10.63 26.86 -17.53
N ARG A 72 9.72 27.17 -16.60
CA ARG A 72 10.05 27.32 -15.19
C ARG A 72 10.63 25.99 -14.73
N GLU A 73 11.81 26.04 -14.12
CA GLU A 73 12.36 24.86 -13.47
C GLU A 73 11.33 24.33 -12.48
N PRO A 74 11.12 23.00 -12.41
CA PRO A 74 10.14 22.43 -11.52
C PRO A 74 10.46 22.88 -10.08
N PRO A 75 9.45 23.28 -9.29
CA PRO A 75 9.68 23.75 -7.93
C PRO A 75 10.41 22.67 -7.12
N PRO A 76 11.26 23.07 -6.15
CA PRO A 76 11.95 22.13 -5.30
C PRO A 76 10.93 21.25 -4.57
N LYS A 77 11.25 19.95 -4.43
CA LYS A 77 10.36 18.98 -3.78
C LYS A 77 10.06 19.43 -2.35
N THR A 78 8.78 19.38 -1.98
CA THR A 78 8.36 19.70 -0.61
C THR A 78 8.81 18.60 0.36
N LYS A 79 8.96 18.91 1.66
CA LYS A 79 9.35 17.93 2.69
C LYS A 79 8.47 16.67 2.67
N GLY A 80 7.16 16.84 2.56
CA GLY A 80 6.22 15.71 2.49
C GLY A 80 6.32 14.89 1.20
N GLN A 81 6.80 15.48 0.10
CA GLN A 81 7.10 14.73 -1.11
C GLN A 81 8.37 13.89 -0.94
N VAL A 82 9.42 14.44 -0.34
CA VAL A 82 10.67 13.72 -0.04
C VAL A 82 10.41 12.53 0.89
N GLU A 83 9.63 12.73 1.96
CA GLU A 83 9.25 11.65 2.86
C GLU A 83 8.47 10.55 2.14
N ARG A 84 7.47 10.91 1.32
CA ARG A 84 6.70 9.92 0.55
C ARG A 84 7.58 9.12 -0.41
N GLU A 85 8.49 9.78 -1.12
CA GLU A 85 9.44 9.12 -2.02
C GLU A 85 10.39 8.19 -1.25
N LYS A 86 10.84 8.59 -0.05
CA LYS A 86 11.64 7.73 0.85
C LYS A 86 10.88 6.47 1.25
N TYR A 87 9.62 6.61 1.67
CA TYR A 87 8.78 5.45 2.06
C TYR A 87 8.39 4.58 0.87
N ALA A 88 8.18 5.15 -0.31
CA ALA A 88 7.91 4.40 -1.53
C ALA A 88 9.14 3.57 -1.95
N SER A 89 10.32 4.21 -2.02
CA SER A 89 11.59 3.52 -2.31
C SER A 89 11.90 2.44 -1.29
N ALA A 90 11.61 2.69 0.00
CA ALA A 90 11.63 1.69 1.07
C ALA A 90 10.76 0.50 0.73
N TYR A 91 9.49 0.73 0.49
CA TYR A 91 8.56 -0.34 0.17
C TYR A 91 9.04 -1.19 -1.02
N ASP A 92 9.46 -0.56 -2.12
CA ASP A 92 9.88 -1.23 -3.36
C ASP A 92 11.17 -2.05 -3.17
N SER A 93 12.13 -1.53 -2.40
CA SER A 93 13.37 -2.25 -2.02
C SER A 93 13.07 -3.51 -1.21
N LEU A 94 11.98 -3.49 -0.44
CA LEU A 94 11.59 -4.62 0.41
C LEU A 94 10.78 -5.66 -0.35
N ALA A 95 9.86 -5.19 -1.20
CA ALA A 95 9.12 -6.06 -2.11
C ALA A 95 10.07 -6.84 -3.03
N SER A 96 11.08 -6.17 -3.60
CA SER A 96 12.09 -6.82 -4.45
C SER A 96 12.96 -7.85 -3.71
N LYS A 97 13.18 -7.68 -2.39
CA LYS A 97 13.87 -8.64 -1.52
C LYS A 97 12.99 -9.82 -1.08
N GLY A 98 11.72 -9.87 -1.53
CA GLY A 98 10.77 -10.90 -1.13
C GLY A 98 10.33 -10.80 0.33
N VAL A 99 10.40 -9.61 0.92
CA VAL A 99 9.87 -9.34 2.26
C VAL A 99 8.34 -9.46 2.22
N PRO A 100 7.70 -10.08 3.22
CA PRO A 100 6.25 -10.21 3.22
C PRO A 100 5.56 -8.84 3.23
N GLU A 101 4.66 -8.65 2.27
CA GLU A 101 3.80 -7.48 2.15
C GLU A 101 2.46 -7.76 2.84
N TYR A 102 2.08 -6.87 3.75
CA TYR A 102 0.81 -6.89 4.44
C TYR A 102 -0.09 -5.76 3.93
N ALA A 103 -1.37 -6.05 3.72
CA ALA A 103 -2.39 -5.03 3.56
C ALA A 103 -2.99 -4.72 4.93
N VAL A 104 -3.10 -3.43 5.26
CA VAL A 104 -3.55 -2.92 6.54
C VAL A 104 -4.94 -2.30 6.37
N TYR A 105 -5.83 -2.68 7.26
CA TYR A 105 -7.21 -2.25 7.32
C TYR A 105 -7.50 -1.55 8.63
N ILE A 106 -8.47 -0.65 8.60
CA ILE A 106 -9.02 0.04 9.77
C ILE A 106 -10.51 -0.22 9.85
N ARG A 107 -11.01 -0.31 11.07
CA ARG A 107 -12.44 -0.23 11.38
C ARG A 107 -12.63 0.51 12.69
N GLU A 108 -13.85 0.92 12.96
CA GLU A 108 -14.22 1.37 14.30
C GLU A 108 -14.35 0.17 15.24
N ARG A 109 -14.08 0.38 16.52
CA ARG A 109 -14.16 -0.63 17.57
C ARG A 109 -15.57 -1.21 17.70
N GLU A 110 -16.58 -0.37 17.47
CA GLU A 110 -17.99 -0.75 17.46
C GLU A 110 -18.43 -1.40 16.12
N GLY A 111 -17.58 -1.33 15.10
CA GLY A 111 -17.85 -1.85 13.76
C GLY A 111 -17.75 -3.38 13.69
N GLY A 112 -18.49 -3.96 12.75
CA GLY A 112 -18.50 -5.39 12.51
C GLY A 112 -17.28 -5.89 11.73
N GLU A 113 -17.23 -7.19 11.47
CA GLU A 113 -16.19 -7.82 10.63
C GLU A 113 -16.28 -7.42 9.15
N LYS A 114 -17.40 -6.83 8.71
CA LYS A 114 -17.60 -6.38 7.33
C LYS A 114 -17.17 -4.92 7.09
N ASP A 115 -16.86 -4.18 8.14
CA ASP A 115 -16.60 -2.73 8.08
C ASP A 115 -15.14 -2.38 7.84
N TRP A 116 -14.29 -3.36 7.51
CA TRP A 116 -12.89 -3.14 7.20
C TRP A 116 -12.71 -2.21 6.00
N LYS A 117 -11.91 -1.15 6.21
CA LYS A 117 -11.50 -0.21 5.17
C LYS A 117 -10.01 -0.31 4.97
N PHE A 118 -9.58 -0.52 3.73
CA PHE A 118 -8.17 -0.54 3.39
C PHE A 118 -7.56 0.86 3.61
N VAL A 119 -6.40 0.90 4.27
CA VAL A 119 -5.70 2.15 4.60
C VAL A 119 -4.35 2.25 3.91
N GLY A 120 -3.66 1.12 3.76
CA GLY A 120 -2.34 1.10 3.15
C GLY A 120 -1.71 -0.29 3.19
N SER A 121 -0.51 -0.39 2.63
CA SER A 121 0.30 -1.60 2.64
C SER A 121 1.62 -1.35 3.35
N MET A 122 2.13 -2.39 4.03
CA MET A 122 3.40 -2.33 4.75
C MET A 122 4.21 -3.60 4.45
N ALA A 123 5.49 -3.42 4.10
CA ALA A 123 6.44 -4.51 4.01
C ALA A 123 7.19 -4.61 5.35
N VAL A 124 7.05 -5.74 6.04
CA VAL A 124 7.64 -5.93 7.38
C VAL A 124 8.61 -7.11 7.32
N PRO A 125 9.85 -6.95 7.79
CA PRO A 125 10.82 -8.03 7.77
C PRO A 125 10.40 -9.14 8.72
N ARG A 126 10.77 -10.38 8.40
CA ARG A 126 10.36 -11.58 9.15
C ARG A 126 10.77 -11.57 10.64
N ASN A 127 11.76 -10.78 11.01
CA ASN A 127 12.23 -10.62 12.39
C ASN A 127 11.45 -9.56 13.19
N ALA A 128 10.61 -8.74 12.54
CA ALA A 128 9.80 -7.74 13.19
C ALA A 128 8.33 -8.18 13.26
N LYS A 129 7.64 -7.74 14.32
CA LYS A 129 6.21 -8.01 14.48
C LYS A 129 5.40 -6.96 13.74
N ILE A 130 4.45 -7.40 12.92
CA ILE A 130 3.54 -6.53 12.17
C ILE A 130 2.67 -5.68 13.10
N ASP A 131 2.22 -6.23 14.24
CA ASP A 131 1.43 -5.49 15.23
C ASP A 131 2.15 -4.23 15.69
N GLN A 132 3.42 -4.39 16.08
CA GLN A 132 4.27 -3.27 16.51
C GLN A 132 4.47 -2.27 15.37
N ALA A 133 4.74 -2.74 14.15
CA ALA A 133 4.95 -1.88 12.99
C ALA A 133 3.73 -0.98 12.68
N ILE A 134 2.51 -1.53 12.82
CA ILE A 134 1.24 -0.81 12.60
C ILE A 134 1.09 0.31 13.64
N TYR A 135 1.25 -0.02 14.93
CA TYR A 135 1.07 0.98 16.00
C TYR A 135 2.21 2.01 16.06
N GLU A 136 3.42 1.66 15.63
CA GLU A 136 4.52 2.64 15.46
C GLU A 136 4.23 3.66 14.35
N ASN A 137 3.58 3.24 13.26
CA ASN A 137 3.24 4.09 12.12
C ASN A 137 1.79 4.57 12.09
N GLU A 138 1.08 4.41 13.20
CA GLU A 138 -0.31 4.81 13.38
C GLU A 138 -0.63 6.24 12.87
N PRO A 139 0.15 7.30 13.17
CA PRO A 139 -0.18 8.64 12.70
C PRO A 139 -0.19 8.76 11.18
N ASN A 140 0.63 7.98 10.47
CA ASN A 140 0.67 7.99 9.01
C ASN A 140 -0.47 7.16 8.41
N LEU A 141 -0.81 6.05 9.06
CA LEU A 141 -1.98 5.25 8.69
C LEU A 141 -3.27 6.06 8.84
N ILE A 142 -3.47 6.76 9.94
CA ILE A 142 -4.66 7.62 10.15
C ILE A 142 -4.73 8.72 9.10
N LYS A 143 -3.62 9.40 8.78
CA LYS A 143 -3.58 10.39 7.69
C LYS A 143 -3.98 9.78 6.36
N GLY A 144 -3.51 8.56 6.05
CA GLY A 144 -3.90 7.81 4.86
C GLY A 144 -5.39 7.45 4.87
N ALA A 145 -5.89 6.99 6.01
CA ALA A 145 -7.29 6.61 6.21
C ALA A 145 -8.22 7.79 5.96
N TYR A 146 -7.92 8.97 6.50
CA TYR A 146 -8.72 10.18 6.28
C TYR A 146 -8.72 10.65 4.83
N LYS A 147 -7.63 10.42 4.10
CA LYS A 147 -7.56 10.74 2.67
C LYS A 147 -8.37 9.78 1.81
N LEU A 148 -8.33 8.49 2.12
CA LEU A 148 -9.04 7.46 1.35
C LEU A 148 -10.52 7.38 1.72
N HIS A 149 -10.84 7.60 3.00
CA HIS A 149 -12.17 7.45 3.57
C HIS A 149 -12.54 8.72 4.36
N PRO A 150 -13.04 9.77 3.69
CA PRO A 150 -13.41 11.03 4.34
C PRO A 150 -14.46 10.87 5.47
N LYS A 151 -15.25 9.79 5.45
CA LYS A 151 -16.24 9.46 6.49
C LYS A 151 -15.64 9.15 7.85
N LEU A 152 -14.34 8.86 7.91
CA LEU A 152 -13.61 8.59 9.14
C LEU A 152 -13.05 9.86 9.77
N VAL A 153 -13.05 10.99 9.04
CA VAL A 153 -12.54 12.27 9.55
C VAL A 153 -13.39 12.74 10.72
N GLY A 154 -12.74 13.15 11.81
CA GLY A 154 -13.40 13.64 13.01
C GLY A 154 -13.72 12.56 14.05
N LYS A 155 -13.46 11.29 13.74
CA LYS A 155 -13.55 10.20 14.72
C LYS A 155 -12.27 10.14 15.56
N GLU A 156 -12.41 9.70 16.80
CA GLU A 156 -11.29 9.58 17.73
C GLU A 156 -10.32 8.48 17.31
N LYS A 157 -9.02 8.69 17.50
CA LYS A 157 -7.99 7.71 17.10
C LYS A 157 -8.13 6.40 17.89
N GLU A 158 -8.49 6.51 19.16
CA GLU A 158 -8.62 5.39 20.10
C GLU A 158 -9.83 4.49 19.79
N SER A 159 -10.81 5.00 19.04
CA SER A 159 -11.96 4.21 18.61
C SER A 159 -11.61 3.32 17.42
N PHE A 160 -10.44 3.48 16.79
CA PHE A 160 -10.04 2.63 15.68
C PHE A 160 -9.37 1.33 16.13
N VAL A 161 -9.65 0.27 15.39
CA VAL A 161 -8.98 -1.02 15.48
C VAL A 161 -8.36 -1.32 14.14
N TYR A 162 -7.12 -1.80 14.18
CA TYR A 162 -6.37 -2.17 12.98
C TYR A 162 -6.43 -3.67 12.75
N GLY A 163 -6.44 -4.04 11.48
CA GLY A 163 -6.35 -5.41 11.03
C GLY A 163 -5.37 -5.54 9.88
N PHE A 164 -4.82 -6.73 9.68
CA PHE A 164 -3.90 -7.00 8.59
C PHE A 164 -4.12 -8.38 7.96
N ASN A 165 -3.84 -8.48 6.67
CA ASN A 165 -3.67 -9.76 5.99
C ASN A 165 -2.45 -9.71 5.05
N LEU A 166 -1.99 -10.88 4.61
CA LEU A 166 -0.92 -10.95 3.63
C LEU A 166 -1.45 -10.53 2.27
N LYS A 167 -0.79 -9.59 1.61
CA LYS A 167 -1.22 -9.06 0.30
C LYS A 167 -1.28 -10.14 -0.79
N LYS A 168 -0.42 -11.15 -0.69
CA LYS A 168 -0.42 -12.32 -1.58
C LYS A 168 -1.60 -13.28 -1.36
N PHE A 169 -2.31 -13.15 -0.24
CA PHE A 169 -3.44 -13.99 0.16
C PHE A 169 -4.62 -13.11 0.57
N PRO A 170 -5.28 -12.42 -0.39
CA PRO A 170 -6.38 -11.51 -0.09
C PRO A 170 -7.61 -12.24 0.49
N ASP A 171 -7.75 -13.54 0.22
CA ASP A 171 -8.85 -14.37 0.72
C ASP A 171 -8.67 -14.77 2.20
N GLU A 172 -7.48 -14.57 2.78
CA GLU A 172 -7.28 -14.84 4.21
C GLU A 172 -8.07 -13.84 5.06
N PRO A 173 -8.67 -14.31 6.17
CA PRO A 173 -9.37 -13.44 7.10
C PRO A 173 -8.42 -12.40 7.69
N ILE A 174 -8.94 -11.19 7.89
CA ILE A 174 -8.18 -10.07 8.44
C ILE A 174 -7.88 -10.36 9.92
N LYS A 175 -6.60 -10.44 10.26
CA LYS A 175 -6.12 -10.68 11.62
C LYS A 175 -6.10 -9.35 12.38
N LEU A 176 -6.64 -9.33 13.59
CA LEU A 176 -6.64 -8.13 14.44
C LEU A 176 -5.23 -7.84 14.94
N ALA A 177 -4.81 -6.59 14.80
CA ALA A 177 -3.56 -6.13 15.39
C ALA A 177 -3.74 -5.90 16.89
N VAL A 178 -2.79 -6.36 17.70
CA VAL A 178 -2.81 -6.16 19.15
C VAL A 178 -1.82 -5.07 19.55
N LYS A 179 -2.30 -4.03 20.27
CA LYS A 179 -1.41 -2.97 20.77
C LYS A 179 -0.35 -3.60 21.69
N PRO A 180 0.96 -3.42 21.42
CA PRO A 180 2.00 -3.91 22.31
C PRO A 180 1.87 -3.24 23.69
N ALA A 181 2.09 -4.00 24.76
CA ALA A 181 2.06 -3.47 26.12
C ALA A 181 3.12 -2.36 26.28
N GLU A 182 2.72 -1.24 26.87
CA GLU A 182 3.61 -0.12 27.17
C GLU A 182 4.74 -0.60 28.09
N GLY A 183 5.98 -0.61 27.59
CA GLY A 183 7.14 -1.11 28.32
C GLY A 183 7.96 -2.19 27.61
N SER A 184 7.56 -2.70 26.43
CA SER A 184 8.46 -3.49 25.58
C SER A 184 9.46 -2.56 24.88
N GLY A 185 10.42 -2.05 25.67
CA GLY A 185 11.50 -1.21 25.19
C GLY A 185 12.36 -1.95 24.18
N ASN A 186 12.08 -1.77 22.90
CA ASN A 186 13.06 -1.94 21.85
C ASN A 186 12.82 -0.85 20.81
N LYS A 187 13.86 -0.06 20.57
CA LYS A 187 13.93 1.00 19.58
C LYS A 187 13.40 0.47 18.24
N ASN A 188 12.40 1.16 17.68
CA ASN A 188 11.73 0.95 16.39
C ASN A 188 12.44 -0.06 15.47
N PRO A 189 12.19 -1.38 15.60
CA PRO A 189 12.94 -2.41 14.89
C PRO A 189 12.75 -2.30 13.38
N VAL A 190 11.59 -1.79 12.94
CA VAL A 190 11.29 -1.56 11.53
C VAL A 190 12.00 -0.31 10.98
N ILE A 191 12.10 0.76 11.77
CA ILE A 191 12.80 1.99 11.34
C ILE A 191 14.31 1.77 11.33
N GLY A 192 14.87 1.18 12.39
CA GLY A 192 16.30 0.87 12.45
C GLY A 192 16.74 -0.14 11.38
N TRP A 193 15.89 -1.11 11.06
CA TRP A 193 16.13 -1.98 9.91
C TRP A 193 16.03 -1.23 8.58
N LEU A 194 15.05 -0.34 8.40
CA LEU A 194 14.90 0.41 7.16
C LEU A 194 16.11 1.33 6.91
N GLU A 195 16.65 1.94 7.97
CA GLU A 195 17.89 2.72 7.91
C GLU A 195 19.07 1.87 7.45
N ASN A 196 19.20 0.63 7.94
CA ASN A 196 20.23 -0.31 7.49
C ASN A 196 20.05 -0.75 6.02
N VAL A 197 18.80 -0.91 5.57
CA VAL A 197 18.50 -1.24 4.16
C VAL A 197 18.81 -0.08 3.22
N MET A 198 18.55 1.14 3.66
CA MET A 198 18.73 2.35 2.86
C MET A 198 20.13 2.92 2.92
N ASN A 199 20.92 2.54 3.91
CA ASN A 199 22.29 3.01 4.08
C ASN A 199 23.26 1.83 4.25
N PRO A 200 23.57 1.07 3.17
CA PRO A 200 24.43 -0.11 3.24
C PRO A 200 25.89 0.17 3.63
N LEU A 201 26.27 1.42 3.91
CA LEU A 201 27.63 1.84 4.31
C LEU A 201 27.74 2.23 5.80
N ASP A 202 26.68 2.15 6.60
CA ASP A 202 26.74 2.39 8.06
C ASP A 202 26.57 1.10 8.87
N ALA A 203 27.40 0.09 8.56
CA ALA A 203 27.51 -1.14 9.35
C ALA A 203 28.55 -1.02 10.49
N SER A 204 28.90 0.21 10.89
CA SER A 204 29.99 0.49 11.86
C SER A 204 29.70 0.02 13.30
N ASN A 205 28.46 -0.36 13.62
CA ASN A 205 28.07 -0.88 14.93
C ASN A 205 27.82 -2.39 14.97
N VAL A 206 28.11 -3.13 13.90
CA VAL A 206 28.16 -4.61 13.96
C VAL A 206 29.53 -5.01 14.51
N ARG A 207 29.62 -5.06 15.84
CA ARG A 207 30.77 -5.61 16.56
C ARG A 207 30.84 -7.11 16.24
N GLY A 208 31.87 -7.51 15.49
CA GLY A 208 32.26 -8.92 15.30
C GLY A 208 32.73 -9.57 16.59
#